data_AF-A0A9P0FCG8-F1
#
_entry.id   AF-A0A9P0FCG8-F1
#
_cell.length_a   1.000
_cell.length_b   1.000
_cell.length_c   1.000
_cell.angle_alpha   90.00
_cell.angle_beta   90.00
_cell.angle_gamma   90.00
#
_symmetry.space_group_name_H-M   'P 1'
#
loop_
_entity.id
_entity.type
_entity.pdbx_description
1 polymer ?
#
loop_
_entity_poly.entity_id
_entity_poly.type
_entity_poly.pdbx_seq_one_letter_code
_entity_poly.pdbx_strand_id
1 'polypeptide(L)'
;MSNVMKSLVNIQKTQQLGLIRFLCNYGKEIGRPIGQDLLMQDLKSAGSAHNVLDMVASHYSIMNSKHSMQALRTIFELQKNERNGVSMKSVLKHPNFVKLCKKLKSHSGHIELNETIEALKVLTFLGAPSDSIINQILLQLIRQNINFLSLNHIMFLDFLLGQYKSTPLVDALKIALPMVFEINLPIKMERNNLTQLTECLYYASRTKLNKNSVQLIVDSLCRYNDTYDPKNAKSIIWSITDLPEDDLFKPLLEKAINSLSVDLERISYGEIDSTLSRMILKYSAKYPFYYNEVFLDSCVNYVIDNDLGLEKSLCFLRKFIRVNHWNKYLLDYTCKKIIEDPKFFKSEVGNVYALVCSMCLTDYRPKEWESVKEIIKGIKNMPNNCKRDVLWMRFGAALCLLDIYKLDVLSKCLNETYLDSLFKKKVFMSDIEHFLTIWYSLDLYKQDFLDLLPDKYNLKFLHSKMWYITEFPLKGALEKGVGGQEYVLTNVKSKIGHQIDHAILFRKGGFPVAVQNENVEFIEDISIPEDHQLVCIFYLKPICYTINKNMLREGIRFSLNYLEQKGYPTISINGENWHELEDFEKIPYIMQNIKTKVESDSISQSVNC
;
A
#
# COMPACT_ATOMS: atom_id res chain seq x y z
N MET A 1 -16.81 -17.39 10.84
CA MET A 1 -16.30 -18.78 10.66
C MET A 1 -16.39 -19.28 9.21
N SER A 2 -17.50 -19.11 8.49
CA SER A 2 -17.64 -19.55 7.07
C SER A 2 -16.64 -18.90 6.08
N ASN A 3 -16.28 -17.61 6.28
CA ASN A 3 -15.31 -16.91 5.44
C ASN A 3 -13.84 -17.32 5.71
N VAL A 4 -13.52 -17.79 6.92
CA VAL A 4 -12.18 -18.29 7.27
C VAL A 4 -11.94 -19.65 6.62
N MET A 5 -12.95 -20.54 6.61
CA MET A 5 -12.86 -21.81 5.87
C MET A 5 -12.78 -21.60 4.35
N LYS A 6 -13.52 -20.64 3.77
CA LYS A 6 -13.37 -20.29 2.34
C LYS A 6 -12.00 -19.68 2.02
N SER A 7 -11.43 -18.89 2.93
CA SER A 7 -10.06 -18.37 2.79
C SER A 7 -9.00 -19.46 2.90
N LEU A 8 -9.16 -20.44 3.80
CA LEU A 8 -8.23 -21.57 3.96
C LEU A 8 -8.28 -22.52 2.76
N VAL A 9 -9.47 -22.76 2.20
CA VAL A 9 -9.62 -23.58 0.97
C VAL A 9 -9.08 -22.85 -0.25
N ASN A 10 -9.23 -21.51 -0.33
CA ASN A 10 -8.60 -20.72 -1.39
C ASN A 10 -7.07 -20.65 -1.21
N ILE A 11 -6.54 -20.48 0.01
CA ILE A 11 -5.10 -20.51 0.28
C ILE A 11 -4.50 -21.88 -0.07
N GLN A 12 -5.18 -22.99 0.25
CA GLN A 12 -4.73 -24.33 -0.16
C GLN A 12 -4.76 -24.51 -1.68
N LYS A 13 -5.80 -24.03 -2.38
CA LYS A 13 -5.85 -24.07 -3.85
C LYS A 13 -4.81 -23.15 -4.50
N THR A 14 -4.54 -21.97 -3.96
CA THR A 14 -3.52 -21.03 -4.46
C THR A 14 -2.11 -21.52 -4.16
N GLN A 15 -1.87 -22.17 -3.01
CA GLN A 15 -0.61 -22.87 -2.70
C GLN A 15 -0.40 -24.05 -3.64
N GLN A 16 -1.44 -24.82 -3.96
CA GLN A 16 -1.37 -25.95 -4.88
C GLN A 16 -1.15 -25.49 -6.34
N LEU A 17 -1.79 -24.40 -6.78
CA LEU A 17 -1.54 -23.77 -8.09
C LEU A 17 -0.17 -23.09 -8.16
N GLY A 18 0.28 -22.45 -7.08
CA GLY A 18 1.62 -21.86 -6.95
C GLY A 18 2.72 -22.91 -6.96
N LEU A 19 2.49 -24.05 -6.29
CA LEU A 19 3.32 -25.25 -6.35
C LEU A 19 3.45 -25.76 -7.78
N ILE A 20 2.32 -25.97 -8.46
CA ILE A 20 2.32 -26.47 -9.85
C ILE A 20 3.05 -25.47 -10.77
N ARG A 21 2.77 -24.16 -10.66
CA ARG A 21 3.40 -23.13 -11.52
C ARG A 21 4.91 -23.00 -11.29
N PHE A 22 5.37 -23.11 -10.04
CA PHE A 22 6.81 -23.02 -9.70
C PHE A 22 7.58 -24.28 -10.11
N LEU A 23 6.97 -25.47 -9.94
CA LEU A 23 7.56 -26.75 -10.36
C LEU A 23 7.65 -26.93 -11.90
N CYS A 24 6.85 -26.18 -12.67
CA CYS A 24 6.80 -26.24 -14.13
C CYS A 24 7.95 -25.54 -14.86
N ASN A 25 8.67 -24.60 -14.22
CA ASN A 25 9.68 -23.77 -14.90
C ASN A 25 11.10 -24.36 -14.88
N TYR A 26 11.33 -25.48 -14.20
CA TYR A 26 12.65 -26.12 -14.09
C TYR A 26 12.71 -27.38 -14.98
N GLY A 27 13.43 -27.31 -16.11
CA GLY A 27 13.86 -28.48 -16.89
C GLY A 27 13.79 -28.35 -18.41
N LYS A 28 14.93 -28.08 -19.06
CA LYS A 28 15.21 -28.48 -20.45
C LYS A 28 16.69 -28.86 -20.61
N GLU A 29 16.91 -29.90 -21.43
CA GLU A 29 18.18 -30.38 -22.05
C GLU A 29 19.18 -31.19 -21.18
N ILE A 30 19.91 -32.23 -21.61
CA ILE A 30 20.09 -33.03 -22.86
C ILE A 30 20.65 -34.42 -22.45
N GLY A 31 20.48 -35.45 -23.30
CA GLY A 31 21.39 -36.61 -23.34
C GLY A 31 20.84 -37.85 -24.06
N ARG A 32 21.21 -38.06 -25.33
CA ARG A 32 20.97 -39.32 -26.07
C ARG A 32 21.98 -40.40 -25.66
N PRO A 33 21.57 -41.66 -25.45
CA PRO A 33 22.45 -42.80 -25.60
C PRO A 33 22.07 -43.68 -26.81
N ILE A 34 23.10 -44.33 -27.34
CA ILE A 34 23.10 -45.26 -28.46
C ILE A 34 22.75 -46.65 -27.91
N GLY A 35 21.78 -47.33 -28.54
CA GLY A 35 21.20 -48.63 -28.13
C GLY A 35 19.76 -48.47 -27.62
N GLN A 36 18.78 -49.14 -28.24
CA GLN A 36 17.37 -49.05 -27.84
C GLN A 36 17.14 -49.72 -26.48
N ASP A 37 17.14 -48.91 -25.44
CA ASP A 37 16.70 -49.32 -24.10
C ASP A 37 15.16 -49.38 -24.07
N LEU A 38 14.63 -50.58 -24.36
CA LEU A 38 13.18 -50.83 -24.45
C LEU A 38 12.46 -50.46 -23.14
N LEU A 39 13.07 -50.73 -21.98
CA LEU A 39 12.51 -50.35 -20.68
C LEU A 39 12.42 -48.84 -20.51
N MET A 40 13.42 -48.09 -20.96
CA MET A 40 13.40 -46.62 -20.94
C MET A 40 12.28 -46.06 -21.83
N GLN A 41 12.03 -46.68 -22.98
CA GLN A 41 10.94 -46.29 -23.87
C GLN A 41 9.58 -46.60 -23.25
N ASP A 42 9.41 -47.80 -22.70
CA ASP A 42 8.17 -48.24 -22.04
C ASP A 42 7.82 -47.35 -20.84
N LEU A 43 8.81 -46.99 -20.03
CA LEU A 43 8.65 -46.05 -18.92
C LEU A 43 8.27 -44.65 -19.38
N LYS A 44 8.63 -44.21 -20.60
CA LYS A 44 8.25 -42.90 -21.14
C LYS A 44 6.86 -42.90 -21.74
N SER A 45 6.42 -44.02 -22.31
CA SER A 45 5.11 -44.18 -22.95
C SER A 45 4.02 -44.73 -22.03
N ALA A 46 4.30 -44.95 -20.75
CA ALA A 46 3.32 -45.50 -19.81
C ALA A 46 2.09 -44.59 -19.66
N GLY A 47 0.90 -45.18 -19.74
CA GLY A 47 -0.38 -44.45 -19.71
C GLY A 47 -0.95 -44.17 -18.31
N SER A 48 -0.37 -44.72 -17.24
CA SER A 48 -0.81 -44.47 -15.86
C SER A 48 0.33 -44.65 -14.86
N ALA A 49 0.24 -43.96 -13.71
CA ALA A 49 1.24 -44.10 -12.64
C ALA A 49 1.33 -45.54 -12.09
N HIS A 50 0.21 -46.29 -12.09
CA HIS A 50 0.20 -47.70 -11.68
C HIS A 50 0.93 -48.58 -12.69
N ASN A 51 0.76 -48.34 -14.00
CA ASN A 51 1.48 -49.07 -15.04
C ASN A 51 2.99 -48.88 -14.91
N VAL A 52 3.44 -47.65 -14.59
CA VAL A 52 4.86 -47.38 -14.30
C VAL A 52 5.34 -48.21 -13.11
N LEU A 53 4.55 -48.26 -12.03
CA LEU A 53 4.90 -49.03 -10.83
C LEU A 53 4.93 -50.54 -11.06
N ASP A 54 4.07 -51.07 -11.92
CA ASP A 54 4.08 -52.48 -12.30
C ASP A 54 5.28 -52.81 -13.19
N MET A 55 5.65 -51.93 -14.12
CA MET A 55 6.90 -52.05 -14.88
C MET A 55 8.13 -52.05 -13.96
N VAL A 56 8.14 -51.21 -12.91
CA VAL A 56 9.20 -51.19 -11.89
C VAL A 56 9.28 -52.52 -11.13
N ALA A 57 8.14 -53.15 -10.86
CA ALA A 57 8.11 -54.44 -10.18
C ALA A 57 8.63 -55.57 -11.08
N SER A 58 8.19 -55.61 -12.34
CA SER A 58 8.57 -56.64 -13.31
C SER A 58 10.05 -56.58 -13.70
N HIS A 59 10.66 -55.39 -13.67
CA HIS A 59 12.06 -55.18 -14.09
C HIS A 59 13.00 -54.81 -12.94
N TYR A 60 12.60 -55.07 -11.69
CA TYR A 60 13.32 -54.62 -10.48
C TYR A 60 14.81 -55.01 -10.44
N SER A 61 15.16 -56.19 -10.96
CA SER A 61 16.54 -56.70 -10.97
C SER A 61 17.47 -55.93 -11.91
N ILE A 62 16.97 -55.54 -13.09
CA ILE A 62 17.77 -54.93 -14.18
C ILE A 62 17.77 -53.39 -14.18
N MET A 63 16.90 -52.76 -13.39
CA MET A 63 16.82 -51.30 -13.33
C MET A 63 18.13 -50.68 -12.79
N ASN A 64 18.62 -49.64 -13.46
CA ASN A 64 19.73 -48.79 -13.01
C ASN A 64 19.21 -47.46 -12.45
N SER A 65 20.10 -46.52 -12.10
CA SER A 65 19.73 -45.19 -11.59
C SER A 65 18.87 -44.40 -12.59
N LYS A 66 19.24 -44.42 -13.88
CA LYS A 66 18.51 -43.73 -14.95
C LYS A 66 17.08 -44.25 -15.12
N HIS A 67 16.87 -45.56 -15.06
CA HIS A 67 15.52 -46.16 -15.08
C HIS A 67 14.68 -45.73 -13.88
N SER A 68 15.30 -45.69 -12.69
CA SER A 68 14.61 -45.30 -11.46
C SER A 68 14.20 -43.83 -11.48
N MET A 69 15.07 -42.96 -11.98
CA MET A 69 14.79 -41.53 -12.16
C MET A 69 13.75 -41.27 -13.25
N GLN A 70 13.81 -41.99 -14.38
CA GLN A 70 12.79 -41.88 -15.42
C GLN A 70 11.42 -42.33 -14.91
N ALA A 71 11.34 -43.44 -14.16
CA ALA A 71 10.09 -43.89 -13.56
C ALA A 71 9.49 -42.81 -12.63
N LEU A 72 10.31 -42.16 -11.80
CA LEU A 72 9.86 -41.02 -10.98
C LEU A 72 9.34 -39.85 -11.82
N ARG A 73 10.07 -39.45 -12.87
CA ARG A 73 9.68 -38.35 -13.77
C ARG A 73 8.35 -38.65 -14.47
N THR A 74 8.18 -39.87 -14.98
CA THR A 74 6.92 -40.28 -15.62
C THR A 74 5.77 -40.28 -14.61
N ILE A 75 5.97 -40.80 -13.39
CA ILE A 75 4.94 -40.73 -12.33
C ILE A 75 4.55 -39.27 -12.06
N PHE A 76 5.52 -38.37 -11.95
CA PHE A 76 5.27 -36.95 -11.75
C PHE A 76 4.46 -36.32 -12.89
N GLU A 77 4.86 -36.52 -14.14
CA GLU A 77 4.15 -35.95 -15.30
C GLU A 77 2.73 -36.52 -15.45
N LEU A 78 2.53 -37.81 -15.20
CA LEU A 78 1.20 -38.43 -15.23
C LEU A 78 0.30 -37.87 -14.12
N GLN A 79 0.80 -37.78 -12.88
CA GLN A 79 0.03 -37.23 -11.75
C GLN A 79 -0.23 -35.72 -11.88
N LYS A 80 0.63 -34.99 -12.60
CA LYS A 80 0.45 -33.57 -12.89
C LYS A 80 -0.63 -33.32 -13.96
N ASN A 81 -0.73 -34.21 -14.95
CA ASN A 81 -1.64 -34.06 -16.09
C ASN A 81 -2.99 -34.77 -15.90
N GLU A 82 -3.11 -35.69 -14.94
CA GLU A 82 -4.37 -36.39 -14.63
C GLU A 82 -5.41 -35.44 -14.00
N ARG A 83 -6.48 -35.14 -14.75
CA ARG A 83 -7.74 -34.58 -14.21
C ARG A 83 -8.64 -35.66 -13.56
N ASN A 84 -8.26 -36.93 -13.67
CA ASN A 84 -9.07 -38.11 -13.35
C ASN A 84 -8.56 -38.85 -12.10
N GLY A 85 -8.94 -38.38 -10.91
CA GLY A 85 -9.34 -39.22 -9.77
C GLY A 85 -8.33 -40.12 -9.02
N VAL A 86 -7.13 -40.42 -9.53
CA VAL A 86 -6.14 -41.18 -8.76
C VAL A 86 -5.51 -40.27 -7.70
N SER A 87 -5.82 -40.50 -6.43
CA SER A 87 -5.24 -39.70 -5.35
C SER A 87 -3.73 -39.93 -5.28
N MET A 88 -2.92 -38.87 -5.15
CA MET A 88 -1.47 -38.96 -4.86
C MET A 88 -1.15 -39.93 -3.70
N LYS A 89 -2.08 -40.05 -2.74
CA LYS A 89 -1.99 -41.00 -1.61
C LYS A 89 -2.04 -42.46 -2.04
N SER A 90 -2.71 -42.79 -3.15
CA SER A 90 -2.78 -44.16 -3.69
C SER A 90 -1.44 -44.60 -4.26
N VAL A 91 -0.74 -43.72 -4.99
CA VAL A 91 0.62 -43.96 -5.51
C VAL A 91 1.60 -44.21 -4.36
N LEU A 92 1.58 -43.37 -3.32
CA LEU A 92 2.44 -43.54 -2.13
C LEU A 92 2.16 -44.84 -1.36
N LYS A 93 0.90 -45.28 -1.30
CA LYS A 93 0.50 -46.51 -0.62
C LYS A 93 0.78 -47.77 -1.44
N HIS A 94 1.13 -47.63 -2.71
CA HIS A 94 1.36 -48.76 -3.59
C HIS A 94 2.66 -49.50 -3.21
N PRO A 95 2.65 -50.84 -3.03
CA PRO A 95 3.83 -51.59 -2.58
C PRO A 95 5.01 -51.49 -3.56
N ASN A 96 4.74 -51.34 -4.86
CA ASN A 96 5.80 -51.19 -5.86
C ASN A 96 6.45 -49.78 -5.83
N PHE A 97 5.79 -48.77 -5.25
CA PHE A 97 6.43 -47.48 -5.00
C PHE A 97 7.53 -47.60 -3.93
N VAL A 98 7.30 -48.42 -2.89
CA VAL A 98 8.34 -48.74 -1.90
C VAL A 98 9.53 -49.45 -2.57
N LYS A 99 9.28 -50.35 -3.54
CA LYS A 99 10.35 -50.97 -4.33
C LYS A 99 11.15 -49.93 -5.13
N LEU A 100 10.47 -48.99 -5.80
CA LEU A 100 11.12 -47.89 -6.50
C LEU A 100 12.03 -47.08 -5.56
N CYS A 101 11.53 -46.68 -4.39
CA CYS A 101 12.32 -45.96 -3.38
C CYS A 101 13.51 -46.77 -2.86
N LYS A 102 13.37 -48.09 -2.68
CA LYS A 102 14.50 -48.98 -2.29
C LYS A 102 15.58 -49.03 -3.37
N LYS A 103 15.18 -49.06 -4.66
CA LYS A 103 16.12 -49.07 -5.78
C LYS A 103 16.83 -47.71 -5.95
N LEU A 104 16.11 -46.61 -5.73
CA LEU A 104 16.73 -45.28 -5.66
C LEU A 104 17.73 -45.18 -4.51
N LYS A 105 17.37 -45.71 -3.33
CA LYS A 105 18.29 -45.80 -2.20
C LYS A 105 19.56 -46.59 -2.54
N SER A 106 19.45 -47.76 -3.17
CA SER A 106 20.63 -48.57 -3.52
C SER A 106 21.56 -47.87 -4.51
N HIS A 107 21.03 -46.97 -5.34
CA HIS A 107 21.81 -46.20 -6.31
C HIS A 107 22.20 -44.80 -5.83
N SER A 108 21.85 -44.41 -4.60
CA SER A 108 22.02 -43.04 -4.10
C SER A 108 23.43 -42.46 -4.24
N GLY A 109 24.48 -43.28 -4.13
CA GLY A 109 25.87 -42.84 -4.34
C GLY A 109 26.23 -42.46 -5.79
N HIS A 110 25.38 -42.77 -6.77
CA HIS A 110 25.57 -42.46 -8.19
C HIS A 110 24.55 -41.44 -8.71
N ILE A 111 23.69 -40.90 -7.85
CA ILE A 111 22.69 -39.90 -8.22
C ILE A 111 23.37 -38.53 -8.23
N GLU A 112 23.30 -37.83 -9.36
CA GLU A 112 23.87 -36.49 -9.48
C GLU A 112 23.06 -35.46 -8.68
N LEU A 113 23.65 -34.29 -8.44
CA LEU A 113 22.98 -33.22 -7.70
C LEU A 113 21.63 -32.82 -8.33
N ASN A 114 21.58 -32.63 -9.65
CA ASN A 114 20.35 -32.26 -10.36
C ASN A 114 19.28 -33.36 -10.27
N GLU A 115 19.69 -34.62 -10.33
CA GLU A 115 18.79 -35.77 -10.16
C GLU A 115 18.28 -35.87 -8.71
N THR A 116 19.12 -35.54 -7.73
CA THR A 116 18.75 -35.47 -6.31
C THR A 116 17.67 -34.41 -6.07
N ILE A 117 17.85 -33.20 -6.62
CA ILE A 117 16.86 -32.10 -6.53
C ILE A 117 15.55 -32.51 -7.22
N GLU A 118 15.63 -33.11 -8.40
CA GLU A 118 14.44 -33.57 -9.13
C GLU A 118 13.70 -34.68 -8.36
N ALA A 119 14.42 -35.64 -7.78
CA ALA A 119 13.81 -36.68 -6.94
C ALA A 119 13.11 -36.08 -5.71
N LEU A 120 13.74 -35.10 -5.03
CA LEU A 120 13.13 -34.38 -3.91
C LEU A 120 11.87 -33.63 -4.33
N LYS A 121 11.90 -32.94 -5.48
CA LYS A 121 10.73 -32.27 -6.07
C LYS A 121 9.56 -33.26 -6.25
N VAL A 122 9.81 -34.41 -6.87
CA VAL A 122 8.77 -35.42 -7.12
C VAL A 122 8.22 -35.98 -5.81
N LEU A 123 9.09 -36.32 -4.86
CA LEU A 123 8.67 -36.88 -3.56
C LEU A 123 7.91 -35.86 -2.72
N THR A 124 8.32 -34.58 -2.75
CA THR A 124 7.59 -33.48 -2.10
C THR A 124 6.20 -33.32 -2.73
N PHE A 125 6.11 -33.31 -4.06
CA PHE A 125 4.85 -33.19 -4.79
C PHE A 125 3.86 -34.32 -4.48
N LEU A 126 4.36 -35.56 -4.41
CA LEU A 126 3.53 -36.73 -4.04
C LEU A 126 3.10 -36.70 -2.56
N GLY A 127 3.73 -35.87 -1.71
CA GLY A 127 3.44 -35.77 -0.29
C GLY A 127 4.17 -36.82 0.56
N ALA A 128 5.34 -37.30 0.13
CA ALA A 128 6.13 -38.25 0.89
C ALA A 128 6.61 -37.64 2.22
N PRO A 129 6.48 -38.33 3.37
CA PRO A 129 6.89 -37.79 4.67
C PRO A 129 8.37 -37.39 4.72
N SER A 130 8.70 -36.27 5.38
CA SER A 130 10.09 -35.78 5.47
C SER A 130 11.02 -36.74 6.20
N ASP A 131 10.50 -37.48 7.18
CA ASP A 131 11.20 -38.50 7.97
C ASP A 131 11.36 -39.85 7.26
N SER A 132 10.80 -40.01 6.06
CA SER A 132 11.01 -41.22 5.28
C SER A 132 12.50 -41.40 4.92
N ILE A 133 12.96 -42.66 4.92
CA ILE A 133 14.37 -43.00 4.67
C ILE A 133 14.88 -42.40 3.36
N ILE A 134 14.06 -42.44 2.29
CA ILE A 134 14.47 -41.92 0.99
C ILE A 134 14.62 -40.39 1.01
N ASN A 135 13.70 -39.66 1.64
CA ASN A 135 13.82 -38.20 1.78
C ASN A 135 15.03 -37.84 2.64
N GLN A 136 15.27 -38.53 3.75
CA GLN A 136 16.46 -38.30 4.57
C GLN A 136 17.78 -38.54 3.81
N ILE A 137 17.84 -39.58 2.97
CA ILE A 137 19.02 -39.84 2.12
C ILE A 137 19.21 -38.72 1.10
N LEU A 138 18.17 -38.32 0.39
CA LEU A 138 18.27 -37.26 -0.61
C LEU A 138 18.63 -35.90 0.03
N LEU A 139 18.05 -35.58 1.19
CA LEU A 139 18.40 -34.38 1.96
C LEU A 139 19.87 -34.43 2.43
N GLN A 140 20.38 -35.61 2.79
CA GLN A 140 21.78 -35.78 3.17
C GLN A 140 22.73 -35.59 1.97
N LEU A 141 22.34 -36.05 0.77
CA LEU A 141 23.09 -35.79 -0.46
C LEU A 141 23.11 -34.29 -0.79
N ILE A 142 22.00 -33.57 -0.60
CA ILE A 142 21.96 -32.11 -0.74
C ILE A 142 22.92 -31.45 0.27
N ARG A 143 22.88 -31.87 1.53
CA ARG A 143 23.79 -31.37 2.57
C ARG A 143 25.27 -31.57 2.20
N GLN A 144 25.62 -32.73 1.65
CA GLN A 144 27.00 -33.03 1.23
C GLN A 144 27.45 -32.17 0.04
N ASN A 145 26.52 -31.82 -0.86
CA ASN A 145 26.80 -31.04 -2.06
C ASN A 145 26.42 -29.56 -1.94
N ILE A 146 26.22 -29.06 -0.72
CA ILE A 146 25.61 -27.73 -0.49
C ILE A 146 26.44 -26.58 -1.11
N ASN A 147 27.76 -26.70 -1.13
CA ASN A 147 28.66 -25.69 -1.69
C ASN A 147 28.60 -25.63 -3.24
N PHE A 148 28.19 -26.72 -3.89
CA PHE A 148 28.08 -26.81 -5.35
C PHE A 148 26.73 -26.32 -5.89
N LEU A 149 25.78 -25.97 -5.01
CA LEU A 149 24.48 -25.45 -5.43
C LEU A 149 24.63 -24.11 -6.17
N SER A 150 23.89 -23.94 -7.27
CA SER A 150 23.69 -22.64 -7.91
C SER A 150 22.70 -21.81 -7.09
N LEU A 151 22.63 -20.50 -7.35
CA LEU A 151 21.65 -19.63 -6.68
C LEU A 151 20.22 -20.13 -6.92
N ASN A 152 19.90 -20.52 -8.15
CA ASN A 152 18.58 -21.08 -8.50
C ASN A 152 18.28 -22.39 -7.74
N HIS A 153 19.27 -23.27 -7.60
CA HIS A 153 19.11 -24.49 -6.80
C HIS A 153 18.82 -24.16 -5.33
N ILE A 154 19.52 -23.18 -4.75
CA ILE A 154 19.31 -22.77 -3.36
C ILE A 154 17.89 -22.22 -3.15
N MET A 155 17.47 -21.26 -3.99
CA MET A 155 16.13 -20.68 -3.93
C MET A 155 15.03 -21.74 -4.09
N PHE A 156 15.22 -22.68 -5.02
CA PHE A 156 14.29 -23.76 -5.27
C PHE A 156 14.22 -24.77 -4.11
N LEU A 157 15.37 -25.17 -3.57
CA LEU A 157 15.46 -26.08 -2.43
C LEU A 157 14.84 -25.46 -1.17
N ASP A 158 15.09 -24.19 -0.89
CA ASP A 158 14.50 -23.51 0.26
C ASP A 158 12.96 -23.48 0.16
N PHE A 159 12.43 -23.19 -1.04
CA PHE A 159 11.00 -23.30 -1.32
C PHE A 159 10.45 -24.72 -1.08
N LEU A 160 11.14 -25.76 -1.56
CA LEU A 160 10.73 -27.16 -1.34
C LEU A 160 10.75 -27.53 0.16
N LEU A 161 11.80 -27.15 0.88
CA LEU A 161 11.93 -27.41 2.32
C LEU A 161 10.85 -26.73 3.13
N GLY A 162 10.33 -25.59 2.67
CA GLY A 162 9.16 -24.93 3.24
C GLY A 162 7.91 -25.81 3.35
N GLN A 163 7.80 -26.87 2.54
CA GLN A 163 6.64 -27.77 2.49
C GLN A 163 6.81 -29.02 3.35
N TYR A 164 8.04 -29.35 3.72
CA TYR A 164 8.31 -30.47 4.59
C TYR A 164 7.98 -30.15 6.05
N LYS A 165 7.51 -31.17 6.78
CA LYS A 165 7.44 -31.12 8.24
C LYS A 165 8.85 -30.98 8.81
N SER A 166 8.99 -30.18 9.86
CA SER A 166 10.24 -29.97 10.58
C SER A 166 10.85 -31.31 11.00
N THR A 167 12.14 -31.45 10.69
CA THR A 167 13.04 -32.52 11.13
C THR A 167 14.41 -31.88 11.32
N PRO A 168 15.31 -32.44 12.15
CA PRO A 168 16.62 -31.83 12.40
C PRO A 168 17.41 -31.51 11.12
N LEU A 169 17.33 -32.37 10.10
CA LEU A 169 18.02 -32.15 8.82
C LEU A 169 17.33 -31.08 7.97
N VAL A 170 16.00 -31.05 7.92
CA VAL A 170 15.24 -29.99 7.21
C VAL A 170 15.53 -28.64 7.84
N ASP A 171 15.53 -28.56 9.17
CA ASP A 171 15.74 -27.30 9.89
C ASP A 171 17.20 -26.83 9.76
N ALA A 172 18.17 -27.75 9.84
CA ALA A 172 19.56 -27.43 9.57
C ALA A 172 19.78 -26.91 8.14
N LEU A 173 19.13 -27.50 7.13
CA LEU A 173 19.20 -27.03 5.75
C LEU A 173 18.52 -25.68 5.55
N LYS A 174 17.38 -25.41 6.20
CA LYS A 174 16.71 -24.10 6.16
C LYS A 174 17.56 -22.98 6.75
N ILE A 175 18.47 -23.30 7.68
CA ILE A 175 19.44 -22.34 8.22
C ILE A 175 20.63 -22.20 7.28
N ALA A 176 21.15 -23.31 6.76
CA ALA A 176 22.37 -23.32 5.95
C ALA A 176 22.17 -22.72 4.54
N LEU A 177 21.02 -22.94 3.91
CA LEU A 177 20.76 -22.51 2.53
C LEU A 177 20.86 -20.98 2.34
N PRO A 178 20.20 -20.13 3.16
CA PRO A 178 20.39 -18.69 3.08
C PRO A 178 21.85 -18.25 3.28
N MET A 179 22.59 -18.86 4.22
CA MET A 179 24.00 -18.53 4.45
C MET A 179 24.87 -18.87 3.23
N VAL A 180 24.65 -20.05 2.63
CA VAL A 180 25.35 -20.48 1.42
C VAL A 180 24.96 -19.63 0.22
N PHE A 181 23.70 -19.15 0.16
CA PHE A 181 23.27 -18.17 -0.84
C PHE A 181 24.10 -16.90 -0.73
N GLU A 182 24.21 -16.31 0.47
CA GLU A 182 24.97 -15.07 0.69
C GLU A 182 26.44 -15.20 0.34
N ILE A 183 27.07 -16.34 0.69
CA ILE A 183 28.48 -16.62 0.37
C ILE A 183 28.68 -16.74 -1.16
N ASN A 184 27.75 -17.41 -1.85
CA ASN A 184 27.86 -17.65 -3.28
C ASN A 184 27.40 -16.46 -4.14
N LEU A 185 26.60 -15.55 -3.59
CA LEU A 185 25.99 -14.45 -4.32
C LEU A 185 27.01 -13.58 -5.08
N PRO A 186 28.14 -13.12 -4.50
CA PRO A 186 29.11 -12.30 -5.22
C PRO A 186 29.80 -13.04 -6.39
N ILE A 187 29.85 -14.37 -6.33
CA ILE A 187 30.63 -15.21 -7.25
C ILE A 187 29.74 -15.78 -8.37
N LYS A 188 28.52 -16.22 -8.03
CA LYS A 188 27.63 -16.97 -8.93
C LYS A 188 26.49 -16.14 -9.52
N MET A 189 26.38 -14.86 -9.20
CA MET A 189 25.33 -13.98 -9.71
C MET A 189 25.62 -13.53 -11.16
N GLU A 190 24.69 -13.80 -12.06
CA GLU A 190 24.75 -13.40 -13.46
C GLU A 190 24.17 -11.99 -13.64
N ARG A 191 25.04 -10.99 -13.73
CA ARG A 191 24.65 -9.58 -13.82
C ARG A 191 23.87 -9.21 -15.09
N ASN A 192 23.96 -10.03 -16.13
CA ASN A 192 23.25 -9.81 -17.40
C ASN A 192 21.92 -10.55 -17.47
N ASN A 193 21.55 -11.32 -16.43
CA ASN A 193 20.32 -12.10 -16.41
C ASN A 193 19.28 -11.43 -15.51
N LEU A 194 18.43 -10.58 -16.10
CA LEU A 194 17.39 -9.84 -15.36
C LEU A 194 16.47 -10.76 -14.55
N THR A 195 16.13 -11.93 -15.09
CA THR A 195 15.23 -12.89 -14.41
C THR A 195 15.90 -13.43 -13.15
N GLN A 196 17.16 -13.88 -13.24
CA GLN A 196 17.89 -14.37 -12.06
C GLN A 196 18.08 -13.26 -11.01
N LEU A 197 18.43 -12.03 -11.41
CA LEU A 197 18.56 -10.91 -10.47
C LEU A 197 17.25 -10.60 -9.75
N THR A 198 16.14 -10.61 -10.49
CA THR A 198 14.79 -10.39 -9.93
C THR A 198 14.39 -11.51 -8.98
N GLU A 199 14.69 -12.76 -9.31
CA GLU A 199 14.47 -13.92 -8.43
C GLU A 199 15.32 -13.84 -7.16
N CYS A 200 16.58 -13.39 -7.27
CA CYS A 200 17.45 -13.15 -6.11
C CYS A 200 16.87 -12.09 -5.17
N LEU A 201 16.34 -10.98 -5.71
CA LEU A 201 15.70 -9.94 -4.90
C LEU A 201 14.41 -10.45 -4.24
N TYR A 202 13.61 -11.23 -4.97
CA TYR A 202 12.41 -11.88 -4.43
C TYR A 202 12.76 -12.88 -3.31
N TYR A 203 13.84 -13.63 -3.47
CA TYR A 203 14.33 -14.51 -2.42
C TYR A 203 14.79 -13.72 -1.19
N ALA A 204 15.49 -12.61 -1.40
CA ALA A 204 15.97 -11.74 -0.33
C ALA A 204 14.84 -11.14 0.51
N SER A 205 13.72 -10.77 -0.12
CA SER A 205 12.55 -10.23 0.59
C SER A 205 11.87 -11.23 1.51
N ARG A 206 12.03 -12.54 1.26
CA ARG A 206 11.40 -13.61 2.04
C ARG A 206 12.29 -14.24 3.09
N THR A 207 13.59 -14.28 2.86
CA THR A 207 14.57 -14.99 3.71
C THR A 207 15.35 -14.06 4.65
N LYS A 208 15.14 -12.74 4.56
CA LYS A 208 15.80 -11.72 5.39
C LYS A 208 17.32 -11.83 5.33
N LEU A 209 17.86 -11.76 4.12
CA LEU A 209 19.32 -11.71 3.91
C LEU A 209 19.95 -10.47 4.54
N ASN A 210 21.26 -10.51 4.73
CA ASN A 210 22.06 -9.42 5.24
C ASN A 210 22.02 -8.21 4.28
N LYS A 211 22.27 -7.01 4.84
CA LYS A 211 22.17 -5.74 4.10
C LYS A 211 23.12 -5.67 2.90
N ASN A 212 24.32 -6.24 3.00
CA ASN A 212 25.32 -6.21 1.93
C ASN A 212 24.89 -7.05 0.73
N SER A 213 24.28 -8.22 0.97
CA SER A 213 23.73 -9.09 -0.07
C SER A 213 22.55 -8.42 -0.78
N VAL A 214 21.65 -7.77 -0.03
CA VAL A 214 20.55 -6.99 -0.61
C VAL A 214 21.09 -5.84 -1.47
N GLN A 215 22.05 -5.07 -0.94
CA GLN A 215 22.66 -3.95 -1.66
C GLN A 215 23.34 -4.41 -2.96
N LEU A 216 24.08 -5.53 -2.94
CA LEU A 216 24.71 -6.08 -4.12
C LEU A 216 23.70 -6.44 -5.23
N ILE A 217 22.55 -7.03 -4.85
CA ILE A 217 21.47 -7.35 -5.79
C ILE A 217 20.86 -6.06 -6.36
N VAL A 218 20.58 -5.09 -5.49
CA VAL A 218 19.99 -3.80 -5.89
C VAL A 218 20.91 -3.03 -6.82
N ASP A 219 22.19 -2.92 -6.50
CA ASP A 219 23.20 -2.27 -7.35
C ASP A 219 23.30 -2.93 -8.72
N SER A 220 23.22 -4.26 -8.76
CA SER A 220 23.27 -5.02 -10.02
C SER A 220 22.04 -4.79 -10.88
N LEU A 221 20.84 -4.75 -10.29
CA LEU A 221 19.61 -4.40 -11.00
C LEU A 221 19.65 -2.94 -11.50
N CYS A 222 20.07 -1.99 -10.65
CA CYS A 222 20.23 -0.59 -11.04
C CYS A 222 21.11 -0.43 -12.28
N ARG A 223 22.24 -1.15 -12.33
CA ARG A 223 23.22 -1.13 -13.44
C ARG A 223 22.84 -1.95 -14.66
N TYR A 224 21.73 -2.69 -14.63
CA TYR A 224 21.25 -3.42 -15.80
C TYR A 224 20.89 -2.43 -16.92
N ASN A 225 21.46 -2.56 -18.12
CA ASN A 225 21.37 -1.48 -19.11
C ASN A 225 20.00 -1.33 -19.77
N ASP A 226 19.23 -2.42 -19.90
CA ASP A 226 17.95 -2.38 -20.60
C ASP A 226 16.78 -2.02 -19.68
N THR A 227 15.63 -1.72 -20.29
CA THR A 227 14.36 -1.58 -19.59
C THR A 227 13.89 -2.93 -19.03
N TYR A 228 13.17 -2.90 -17.93
CA TYR A 228 12.60 -4.12 -17.37
C TYR A 228 11.32 -4.48 -18.11
N ASP A 229 11.13 -5.75 -18.43
CA ASP A 229 9.81 -6.20 -18.86
C ASP A 229 8.78 -6.07 -17.70
N PRO A 230 7.49 -5.94 -17.99
CA PRO A 230 6.45 -5.69 -16.97
C PRO A 230 6.41 -6.73 -15.86
N LYS A 231 6.71 -8.01 -16.16
CA LYS A 231 6.70 -9.09 -15.17
C LYS A 231 7.83 -8.90 -14.17
N ASN A 232 9.04 -8.63 -14.64
CA ASN A 232 10.19 -8.39 -13.78
C ASN A 232 10.07 -7.05 -13.04
N ALA A 233 9.64 -5.96 -13.70
CA ALA A 233 9.41 -4.66 -13.07
C ALA A 233 8.45 -4.76 -11.88
N LYS A 234 7.29 -5.40 -12.07
CA LYS A 234 6.32 -5.67 -11.00
C LYS A 234 6.94 -6.50 -9.87
N SER A 235 7.68 -7.56 -10.19
CA SER A 235 8.30 -8.43 -9.19
C SER A 235 9.34 -7.68 -8.35
N ILE A 236 10.11 -6.78 -8.97
CA ILE A 236 11.05 -5.90 -8.28
C ILE A 236 10.30 -4.98 -7.31
N ILE A 237 9.25 -4.28 -7.77
CA ILE A 237 8.44 -3.39 -6.93
C ILE A 237 7.88 -4.17 -5.74
N TRP A 238 7.29 -5.35 -5.97
CA TRP A 238 6.73 -6.18 -4.90
C TRP A 238 7.80 -6.59 -3.90
N SER A 239 8.97 -7.02 -4.37
CA SER A 239 10.07 -7.44 -3.49
C SER A 239 10.59 -6.30 -2.63
N ILE A 240 10.74 -5.09 -3.20
CA ILE A 240 11.10 -3.87 -2.46
C ILE A 240 10.04 -3.54 -1.41
N THR A 241 8.75 -3.65 -1.75
CA THR A 241 7.65 -3.37 -0.81
C THR A 241 7.48 -4.44 0.27
N ASP A 242 8.11 -5.61 0.13
CA ASP A 242 8.12 -6.64 1.19
C ASP A 242 9.33 -6.48 2.13
N LEU A 243 10.36 -5.72 1.72
CA LEU A 243 11.54 -5.42 2.52
C LEU A 243 11.29 -4.24 3.50
N PRO A 244 12.09 -4.13 4.57
CA PRO A 244 12.13 -2.94 5.43
C PRO A 244 12.47 -1.69 4.62
N GLU A 245 11.88 -0.55 4.96
CA GLU A 245 12.07 0.70 4.23
C GLU A 245 13.52 1.21 4.35
N ASP A 246 14.17 1.48 3.21
CA ASP A 246 15.55 1.99 3.14
C ASP A 246 15.72 2.83 1.85
N ASP A 247 16.47 3.93 1.93
CA ASP A 247 16.74 4.83 0.80
C ASP A 247 17.51 4.13 -0.33
N LEU A 248 18.19 3.01 -0.04
CA LEU A 248 18.89 2.19 -1.02
C LEU A 248 17.98 1.75 -2.19
N PHE A 249 16.67 1.62 -1.95
CA PHE A 249 15.72 1.14 -2.95
C PHE A 249 15.24 2.22 -3.91
N LYS A 250 15.41 3.51 -3.59
CA LYS A 250 14.90 4.63 -4.39
C LYS A 250 15.24 4.52 -5.89
N PRO A 251 16.52 4.42 -6.31
CA PRO A 251 16.86 4.39 -7.74
C PRO A 251 16.30 3.16 -8.46
N LEU A 252 16.28 2.01 -7.78
CA LEU A 252 15.74 0.77 -8.35
C LEU A 252 14.22 0.84 -8.52
N LEU A 253 13.53 1.38 -7.51
CA LEU A 253 12.08 1.52 -7.53
C LEU A 253 11.65 2.49 -8.64
N GLU A 254 12.30 3.66 -8.75
CA GLU A 254 12.02 4.63 -9.82
C GLU A 254 12.18 4.00 -11.20
N LYS A 255 13.28 3.27 -11.44
CA LYS A 255 13.51 2.56 -12.70
C LYS A 255 12.45 1.49 -12.98
N ALA A 256 12.05 0.73 -11.95
CA ALA A 256 11.04 -0.31 -12.08
C ALA A 256 9.64 0.26 -12.34
N ILE A 257 9.27 1.34 -11.67
CA ILE A 257 8.01 2.07 -11.91
C ILE A 257 8.00 2.59 -13.34
N ASN A 258 9.05 3.29 -13.78
CA ASN A 258 9.13 3.84 -15.13
C ASN A 258 9.00 2.75 -16.20
N SER A 259 9.66 1.61 -16.00
CA SER A 259 9.55 0.47 -16.93
C SER A 259 8.13 -0.13 -16.94
N LEU A 260 7.48 -0.22 -15.78
CA LEU A 260 6.13 -0.75 -15.67
C LEU A 260 5.07 0.20 -16.26
N SER A 261 5.24 1.52 -16.11
CA SER A 261 4.29 2.54 -16.59
C SER A 261 4.11 2.53 -18.11
N VAL A 262 5.13 2.11 -18.87
CA VAL A 262 5.08 2.09 -20.35
C VAL A 262 4.15 0.99 -20.88
N ASP A 263 4.11 -0.16 -20.22
CA ASP A 263 3.50 -1.39 -20.72
C ASP A 263 2.43 -1.94 -19.74
N LEU A 264 1.65 -1.07 -19.10
CA LEU A 264 0.62 -1.46 -18.12
C LEU A 264 -0.42 -2.45 -18.70
N GLU A 265 -0.72 -2.38 -20.00
CA GLU A 265 -1.66 -3.27 -20.68
C GLU A 265 -1.22 -4.74 -20.68
N ARG A 266 0.06 -5.01 -20.47
CA ARG A 266 0.61 -6.38 -20.47
C ARG A 266 0.43 -7.12 -19.14
N ILE A 267 -0.08 -6.45 -18.11
CA ILE A 267 -0.39 -7.07 -16.81
C ILE A 267 -1.88 -6.96 -16.49
N SER A 268 -2.37 -7.86 -15.66
CA SER A 268 -3.79 -7.87 -15.29
C SER A 268 -4.13 -6.71 -14.34
N TYR A 269 -5.38 -6.25 -14.35
CA TYR A 269 -5.88 -5.28 -13.38
C TYR A 269 -5.54 -5.68 -11.93
N GLY A 270 -5.68 -6.96 -11.58
CA GLY A 270 -5.39 -7.43 -10.22
C GLY A 270 -3.92 -7.24 -9.83
N GLU A 271 -3.01 -7.31 -10.79
CA GLU A 271 -1.58 -7.05 -10.58
C GLU A 271 -1.30 -5.54 -10.46
N ILE A 272 -1.95 -4.70 -11.27
CA ILE A 272 -1.89 -3.24 -11.15
C ILE A 272 -2.40 -2.80 -9.77
N ASP A 273 -3.58 -3.27 -9.38
CA ASP A 273 -4.23 -2.96 -8.11
C ASP A 273 -3.36 -3.37 -6.90
N SER A 274 -2.74 -4.55 -6.98
CA SER A 274 -1.84 -5.04 -5.94
C SER A 274 -0.55 -4.21 -5.86
N THR A 275 0.03 -3.85 -7.01
CA THR A 275 1.24 -3.02 -7.09
C THR A 275 0.98 -1.64 -6.48
N LEU A 276 -0.10 -0.99 -6.90
CA LEU A 276 -0.53 0.31 -6.37
C LEU A 276 -0.79 0.24 -4.86
N SER A 277 -1.48 -0.81 -4.38
CA SER A 277 -1.74 -1.00 -2.96
C SER A 277 -0.45 -1.10 -2.14
N ARG A 278 0.52 -1.89 -2.62
CA ARG A 278 1.81 -2.11 -1.94
C ARG A 278 2.62 -0.84 -1.83
N MET A 279 2.68 -0.06 -2.90
CA MET A 279 3.37 1.24 -2.92
C MET A 279 2.73 2.24 -1.96
N ILE A 280 1.41 2.40 -2.02
CA ILE A 280 0.67 3.32 -1.14
C ILE A 280 0.81 2.94 0.33
N LEU A 281 0.89 1.65 0.67
CA LEU A 281 1.10 1.19 2.04
C LEU A 281 2.49 1.52 2.59
N LYS A 282 3.50 1.65 1.71
CA LYS A 282 4.89 1.97 2.07
C LYS A 282 5.20 3.47 2.06
N TYR A 283 4.37 4.26 1.41
CA TYR A 283 4.51 5.71 1.38
C TYR A 283 4.49 6.32 2.79
N SER A 284 5.47 7.19 3.04
CA SER A 284 5.56 8.01 4.25
C SER A 284 6.37 9.28 3.98
N ALA A 285 6.30 10.27 4.86
CA ALA A 285 7.10 11.49 4.73
C ALA A 285 8.61 11.22 4.71
N LYS A 286 9.07 10.13 5.37
CA LYS A 286 10.48 9.72 5.35
C LYS A 286 10.87 9.04 4.03
N TYR A 287 9.95 8.31 3.42
CA TYR A 287 10.19 7.56 2.19
C TYR A 287 9.17 7.98 1.10
N PRO A 288 9.26 9.23 0.61
CA PRO A 288 8.27 9.78 -0.33
C PRO A 288 8.34 9.11 -1.71
N PHE A 289 9.47 8.50 -2.08
CA PHE A 289 9.69 7.87 -3.38
C PHE A 289 8.79 6.65 -3.68
N TYR A 290 8.07 6.12 -2.68
CA TYR A 290 7.02 5.13 -2.92
C TYR A 290 5.76 5.71 -3.58
N TYR A 291 5.63 7.04 -3.59
CA TYR A 291 4.61 7.75 -4.35
C TYR A 291 5.20 8.19 -5.71
N ASN A 292 4.46 7.95 -6.79
CA ASN A 292 4.82 8.39 -8.13
C ASN A 292 3.55 8.85 -8.86
N GLU A 293 3.41 10.16 -9.08
CA GLU A 293 2.22 10.76 -9.70
C GLU A 293 1.94 10.16 -11.07
N VAL A 294 2.97 10.08 -11.92
CA VAL A 294 2.84 9.59 -13.30
C VAL A 294 2.28 8.16 -13.31
N PHE A 295 2.80 7.26 -12.49
CA PHE A 295 2.33 5.88 -12.40
C PHE A 295 0.88 5.80 -11.89
N LEU A 296 0.52 6.59 -10.88
CA LEU A 296 -0.86 6.65 -10.39
C LEU A 296 -1.82 7.13 -11.49
N ASP A 297 -1.45 8.17 -12.22
CA ASP A 297 -2.24 8.71 -13.33
C ASP A 297 -2.28 7.72 -14.51
N SER A 298 -1.20 7.01 -14.82
CA SER A 298 -1.20 5.93 -15.83
C SER A 298 -2.12 4.79 -15.44
N CYS A 299 -2.19 4.42 -14.15
CA CYS A 299 -3.17 3.45 -13.67
C CYS A 299 -4.62 3.96 -13.88
N VAL A 300 -4.87 5.25 -13.63
CA VAL A 300 -6.19 5.86 -13.88
C VAL A 300 -6.55 5.78 -15.36
N ASN A 301 -5.64 6.20 -16.24
CA ASN A 301 -5.86 6.16 -17.68
C ASN A 301 -6.18 4.73 -18.13
N TYR A 302 -5.44 3.72 -17.65
CA TYR A 302 -5.76 2.32 -17.93
C TYR A 302 -7.20 1.93 -17.54
N VAL A 303 -7.71 2.39 -16.40
CA VAL A 303 -9.10 2.13 -15.96
C VAL A 303 -10.13 2.82 -16.86
N ILE A 304 -9.87 4.07 -17.25
CA ILE A 304 -10.77 4.89 -18.05
C ILE A 304 -10.78 4.43 -19.51
N ASP A 305 -9.60 4.26 -20.11
CA ASP A 305 -9.41 3.92 -21.53
C ASP A 305 -9.96 2.53 -21.87
N ASN A 306 -9.89 1.59 -20.91
CA ASN A 306 -10.44 0.24 -21.07
C ASN A 306 -11.87 0.09 -20.52
N ASP A 307 -12.50 1.18 -20.07
CA ASP A 307 -13.83 1.22 -19.44
C ASP A 307 -14.06 0.09 -18.40
N LEU A 308 -13.15 -0.06 -17.43
CA LEU A 308 -13.18 -1.18 -16.48
C LEU A 308 -14.32 -1.12 -15.45
N GLY A 309 -15.11 -0.05 -15.46
CA GLY A 309 -16.36 0.09 -14.72
C GLY A 309 -16.22 0.65 -13.30
N LEU A 310 -17.39 0.82 -12.67
CA LEU A 310 -17.57 1.53 -11.40
C LEU A 310 -16.81 0.90 -10.22
N GLU A 311 -16.80 -0.43 -10.12
CA GLU A 311 -16.12 -1.12 -9.02
C GLU A 311 -14.63 -0.79 -8.97
N LYS A 312 -13.99 -0.79 -10.15
CA LYS A 312 -12.54 -0.62 -10.30
C LYS A 312 -12.14 0.83 -10.06
N SER A 313 -12.93 1.79 -10.53
CA SER A 313 -12.69 3.21 -10.28
C SER A 313 -12.83 3.57 -8.80
N LEU A 314 -13.88 3.09 -8.12
CA LEU A 314 -14.06 3.26 -6.67
C LEU A 314 -12.92 2.62 -5.86
N CYS A 315 -12.38 1.50 -6.34
CA CYS A 315 -11.24 0.84 -5.72
C CYS A 315 -9.98 1.73 -5.73
N PHE A 316 -9.76 2.49 -6.80
CA PHE A 316 -8.63 3.42 -6.92
C PHE A 316 -8.84 4.70 -6.11
N LEU A 317 -10.04 5.29 -6.16
CA LEU A 317 -10.40 6.44 -5.30
C LEU A 317 -10.11 6.16 -3.82
N ARG A 318 -10.50 4.97 -3.33
CA ARG A 318 -10.23 4.56 -1.94
C ARG A 318 -8.74 4.52 -1.60
N LYS A 319 -7.87 4.20 -2.57
CA LYS A 319 -6.41 4.18 -2.38
C LYS A 319 -5.84 5.59 -2.40
N PHE A 320 -6.29 6.43 -3.32
CA PHE A 320 -5.80 7.80 -3.49
C PHE A 320 -6.09 8.68 -2.27
N ILE A 321 -7.23 8.45 -1.61
CA ILE A 321 -7.60 9.07 -0.31
C ILE A 321 -6.52 8.90 0.76
N ARG A 322 -5.74 7.80 0.74
CA ARG A 322 -4.70 7.53 1.75
C ARG A 322 -3.45 8.39 1.58
N VAL A 323 -3.18 8.82 0.35
CA VAL A 323 -2.01 9.63 0.00
C VAL A 323 -2.40 11.05 -0.40
N ASN A 324 -3.67 11.43 -0.23
CA ASN A 324 -4.23 12.71 -0.67
C ASN A 324 -3.96 13.02 -2.16
N HIS A 325 -3.93 11.98 -3.00
CA HIS A 325 -3.80 12.14 -4.45
C HIS A 325 -5.18 12.48 -5.03
N TRP A 326 -5.23 13.52 -5.87
CA TRP A 326 -6.47 13.97 -6.50
C TRP A 326 -6.38 13.79 -8.02
N ASN A 327 -7.37 13.13 -8.61
CA ASN A 327 -7.44 12.96 -10.06
C ASN A 327 -8.85 13.31 -10.55
N LYS A 328 -8.93 14.41 -11.32
CA LYS A 328 -10.18 14.94 -11.89
C LYS A 328 -10.89 13.91 -12.77
N TYR A 329 -10.15 13.29 -13.69
CA TYR A 329 -10.71 12.39 -14.70
C TYR A 329 -11.31 11.13 -14.09
N LEU A 330 -10.67 10.59 -13.05
CA LEU A 330 -11.21 9.45 -12.31
C LEU A 330 -12.53 9.80 -11.59
N LEU A 331 -12.63 11.02 -11.02
CA LEU A 331 -13.86 11.50 -10.38
C LEU A 331 -14.98 11.67 -11.40
N ASP A 332 -14.71 12.33 -12.54
CA ASP A 332 -15.69 12.52 -13.62
C ASP A 332 -16.19 11.16 -14.15
N TYR A 333 -15.25 10.24 -14.44
CA TYR A 333 -15.56 8.88 -14.89
C TYR A 333 -16.42 8.12 -13.87
N THR A 334 -16.06 8.19 -12.59
CA THR A 334 -16.80 7.49 -11.53
C THR A 334 -18.20 8.06 -11.36
N CYS A 335 -18.38 9.38 -11.37
CA CYS A 335 -19.70 10.01 -11.27
C CYS A 335 -20.60 9.62 -12.45
N LYS A 336 -20.07 9.61 -13.67
CA LYS A 336 -20.80 9.13 -14.85
C LYS A 336 -21.26 7.68 -14.66
N LYS A 337 -20.37 6.78 -14.22
CA LYS A 337 -20.68 5.36 -14.01
C LYS A 337 -21.69 5.12 -12.88
N ILE A 338 -21.73 5.98 -11.86
CA ILE A 338 -22.76 5.94 -10.80
C ILE A 338 -24.14 6.27 -11.36
N ILE A 339 -24.24 7.22 -12.30
CA ILE A 339 -25.52 7.53 -12.95
C ILE A 339 -25.98 6.37 -13.82
N GLU A 340 -25.06 5.73 -14.55
CA GLU A 340 -25.35 4.55 -15.38
C GLU A 340 -25.84 3.35 -14.54
N ASP A 341 -25.18 3.04 -13.41
CA ASP A 341 -25.60 2.00 -12.47
C ASP A 341 -25.54 2.45 -10.99
N PRO A 342 -26.62 3.07 -10.48
CA PRO A 342 -26.66 3.51 -9.09
C PRO A 342 -26.84 2.35 -8.12
N LYS A 343 -27.25 1.15 -8.55
CA LYS A 343 -27.57 0.04 -7.64
C LYS A 343 -26.30 -0.49 -6.99
N PHE A 344 -25.24 -0.69 -7.77
CA PHE A 344 -23.95 -1.13 -7.25
C PHE A 344 -23.39 -0.11 -6.24
N PHE A 345 -23.43 1.18 -6.57
CA PHE A 345 -22.97 2.24 -5.68
C PHE A 345 -23.71 2.25 -4.33
N LYS A 346 -25.04 2.11 -4.37
CA LYS A 346 -25.90 2.09 -3.17
C LYS A 346 -25.77 0.83 -2.32
N SER A 347 -25.21 -0.25 -2.87
CA SER A 347 -25.15 -1.55 -2.19
C SER A 347 -24.19 -1.60 -1.01
N GLU A 348 -23.19 -0.71 -0.97
CA GLU A 348 -22.16 -0.71 0.08
C GLU A 348 -21.76 0.72 0.46
N VAL A 349 -21.84 1.05 1.75
CA VAL A 349 -21.45 2.37 2.28
C VAL A 349 -19.97 2.69 2.02
N GLY A 350 -19.12 1.67 1.96
CA GLY A 350 -17.71 1.83 1.62
C GLY A 350 -17.46 2.41 0.21
N ASN A 351 -18.43 2.30 -0.70
CA ASN A 351 -18.37 2.91 -2.03
C ASN A 351 -18.70 4.40 -1.95
N VAL A 352 -19.76 4.75 -1.21
CA VAL A 352 -20.15 6.15 -0.93
C VAL A 352 -19.02 6.88 -0.21
N TYR A 353 -18.44 6.25 0.81
CA TYR A 353 -17.29 6.78 1.54
C TYR A 353 -16.12 7.13 0.60
N ALA A 354 -15.76 6.22 -0.31
CA ALA A 354 -14.66 6.43 -1.24
C ALA A 354 -14.93 7.61 -2.18
N LEU A 355 -16.14 7.74 -2.70
CA LEU A 355 -16.47 8.89 -3.56
C LEU A 355 -16.45 10.21 -2.77
N VAL A 356 -17.22 10.28 -1.68
CA VAL A 356 -17.39 11.50 -0.88
C VAL A 356 -16.05 12.02 -0.34
N CYS A 357 -15.22 11.14 0.21
CA CYS A 357 -13.93 11.54 0.73
C CYS A 357 -12.94 11.96 -0.37
N SER A 358 -13.06 11.44 -1.59
CA SER A 358 -12.23 11.87 -2.73
C SER A 358 -12.66 13.22 -3.28
N MET A 359 -13.97 13.46 -3.43
CA MET A 359 -14.51 14.74 -3.91
C MET A 359 -14.24 15.88 -2.93
N CYS A 360 -14.40 15.59 -1.64
CA CYS A 360 -14.12 16.52 -0.55
C CYS A 360 -12.64 16.90 -0.44
N LEU A 361 -11.68 16.19 -1.09
CA LEU A 361 -10.28 16.62 -1.02
C LEU A 361 -10.09 18.07 -1.47
N THR A 362 -10.80 18.51 -2.51
CA THR A 362 -10.66 19.86 -3.09
C THR A 362 -12.01 20.53 -3.40
N ASP A 363 -13.11 20.02 -2.84
CA ASP A 363 -14.50 20.44 -3.17
C ASP A 363 -14.79 20.44 -4.69
N TYR A 364 -14.20 19.47 -5.40
CA TYR A 364 -14.46 19.33 -6.84
C TYR A 364 -15.85 18.74 -7.07
N ARG A 365 -16.67 19.47 -7.84
CA ARG A 365 -18.05 19.10 -8.20
C ARG A 365 -18.14 18.87 -9.72
N PRO A 366 -18.12 17.60 -10.20
CA PRO A 366 -18.33 17.23 -11.59
C PRO A 366 -19.67 17.74 -12.14
N LYS A 367 -19.81 17.74 -13.47
CA LYS A 367 -21.06 18.14 -14.15
C LYS A 367 -22.27 17.33 -13.65
N GLU A 368 -22.05 16.05 -13.36
CA GLU A 368 -23.03 15.09 -12.87
C GLU A 368 -23.33 15.21 -11.36
N TRP A 369 -22.70 16.14 -10.65
CA TRP A 369 -22.69 16.19 -9.19
C TRP A 369 -24.08 16.22 -8.55
N GLU A 370 -24.99 17.08 -9.02
CA GLU A 370 -26.31 17.20 -8.38
C GLU A 370 -27.11 15.89 -8.45
N SER A 371 -27.03 15.16 -9.57
CA SER A 371 -27.65 13.84 -9.71
C SER A 371 -27.02 12.83 -8.72
N VAL A 372 -25.69 12.83 -8.60
CA VAL A 372 -24.97 11.98 -7.65
C VAL A 372 -25.29 12.35 -6.19
N LYS A 373 -25.42 13.64 -5.90
CA LYS A 373 -25.79 14.16 -4.58
C LYS A 373 -27.18 13.67 -4.17
N GLU A 374 -28.16 13.71 -5.06
CA GLU A 374 -29.50 13.16 -4.81
C GLU A 374 -29.49 11.63 -4.61
N ILE A 375 -28.65 10.92 -5.37
CA ILE A 375 -28.41 9.49 -5.16
C ILE A 375 -27.90 9.22 -3.74
N ILE A 376 -26.91 9.99 -3.26
CA ILE A 376 -26.32 9.85 -1.90
C ILE A 376 -27.36 10.19 -0.82
N LYS A 377 -28.09 11.29 -0.99
CA LYS A 377 -29.16 11.71 -0.06
C LYS A 377 -30.24 10.62 0.06
N GLY A 378 -30.61 9.97 -1.04
CA GLY A 378 -31.62 8.92 -1.07
C GLY A 378 -31.25 7.60 -0.38
N ILE A 379 -29.98 7.36 -0.05
CA ILE A 379 -29.55 6.15 0.68
C ILE A 379 -29.98 6.24 2.14
N LYS A 380 -30.70 5.24 2.66
CA LYS A 380 -31.19 5.21 4.05
C LYS A 380 -30.35 4.28 4.93
N ASN A 381 -30.27 4.60 6.22
CA ASN A 381 -29.68 3.75 7.27
C ASN A 381 -28.23 3.34 6.97
N MET A 382 -27.39 4.30 6.55
CA MET A 382 -25.99 4.02 6.21
C MET A 382 -25.23 3.32 7.35
N PRO A 383 -25.30 3.77 8.62
CA PRO A 383 -24.55 3.11 9.70
C PRO A 383 -24.85 1.62 9.88
N ASN A 384 -26.11 1.21 9.66
CA ASN A 384 -26.55 -0.17 9.90
C ASN A 384 -26.20 -1.11 8.73
N ASN A 385 -25.99 -0.57 7.53
CA ASN A 385 -25.71 -1.33 6.32
C ASN A 385 -24.20 -1.45 6.00
N CYS A 386 -23.35 -1.17 6.99
CA CYS A 386 -21.91 -1.11 6.81
C CYS A 386 -21.23 -2.46 7.08
N LYS A 387 -20.57 -3.04 6.08
CA LYS A 387 -19.82 -4.32 6.19
C LYS A 387 -18.31 -4.15 6.41
N ARG A 388 -17.81 -2.91 6.36
CA ARG A 388 -16.38 -2.57 6.44
C ARG A 388 -16.18 -1.45 7.46
N ASP A 389 -14.96 -1.32 7.97
CA ASP A 389 -14.62 -0.22 8.87
C ASP A 389 -14.60 1.10 8.09
N VAL A 390 -15.64 1.92 8.29
CA VAL A 390 -15.72 3.30 7.82
C VAL A 390 -15.27 4.22 8.94
N LEU A 391 -14.40 5.17 8.62
CA LEU A 391 -14.06 6.26 9.53
C LEU A 391 -15.22 7.25 9.57
N TRP A 392 -16.22 6.97 10.41
CA TRP A 392 -17.48 7.71 10.45
C TRP A 392 -17.29 9.19 10.66
N MET A 393 -16.38 9.59 11.56
CA MET A 393 -16.10 11.01 11.76
C MET A 393 -15.66 11.68 10.44
N ARG A 394 -14.60 11.19 9.81
CA ARG A 394 -14.11 11.69 8.52
C ARG A 394 -15.22 11.70 7.45
N PHE A 395 -16.04 10.66 7.42
CA PHE A 395 -17.14 10.55 6.47
C PHE A 395 -18.22 11.60 6.70
N GLY A 396 -18.65 11.82 7.94
CA GLY A 396 -19.63 12.83 8.30
C GLY A 396 -19.15 14.24 7.97
N ALA A 397 -17.91 14.56 8.31
CA ALA A 397 -17.29 15.84 7.96
C ALA A 397 -17.26 16.05 6.44
N ALA A 398 -16.85 15.04 5.67
CA ALA A 398 -16.81 15.12 4.21
C ALA A 398 -18.20 15.27 3.58
N LEU A 399 -19.24 14.66 4.16
CA LEU A 399 -20.62 14.87 3.73
C LEU A 399 -21.09 16.31 4.00
N CYS A 400 -20.79 16.86 5.18
CA CYS A 400 -21.12 18.24 5.54
C CYS A 400 -20.46 19.25 4.58
N LEU A 401 -19.16 19.07 4.29
CA LEU A 401 -18.41 19.92 3.34
C LEU A 401 -18.97 19.88 1.92
N LEU A 402 -19.67 18.80 1.55
CA LEU A 402 -20.33 18.65 0.25
C LEU A 402 -21.83 19.00 0.29
N ASP A 403 -22.28 19.70 1.34
CA ASP A 403 -23.67 20.10 1.57
C ASP A 403 -24.66 18.93 1.67
N ILE A 404 -24.25 17.82 2.26
CA ILE A 404 -25.06 16.62 2.49
C ILE A 404 -25.19 16.34 3.99
N TYR A 405 -26.25 16.86 4.59
CA TYR A 405 -26.52 16.71 6.03
C TYR A 405 -27.42 15.48 6.28
N LYS A 406 -26.81 14.33 6.51
CA LYS A 406 -27.53 13.07 6.77
C LYS A 406 -27.70 12.83 8.26
N LEU A 407 -28.94 12.86 8.74
CA LEU A 407 -29.26 12.65 10.15
C LEU A 407 -28.76 11.31 10.68
N ASP A 408 -28.93 10.21 9.93
CA ASP A 408 -28.48 8.89 10.36
C ASP A 408 -26.95 8.82 10.54
N VAL A 409 -26.19 9.50 9.68
CA VAL A 409 -24.72 9.60 9.79
C VAL A 409 -24.32 10.55 10.93
N LEU A 410 -24.91 11.73 11.00
CA LEU A 410 -24.61 12.71 12.06
C LEU A 410 -24.90 12.15 13.45
N SER A 411 -26.05 11.49 13.64
CA SER A 411 -26.39 10.82 14.90
C SER A 411 -25.40 9.71 15.26
N LYS A 412 -24.75 9.06 14.29
CA LYS A 412 -23.68 8.09 14.55
C LYS A 412 -22.37 8.78 14.95
N CYS A 413 -21.97 9.83 14.23
CA CYS A 413 -20.73 10.57 14.46
C CYS A 413 -20.74 11.33 15.79
N LEU A 414 -21.88 11.89 16.17
CA LEU A 414 -22.04 12.74 17.36
C LEU A 414 -22.55 11.95 18.57
N ASN A 415 -22.76 10.65 18.44
CA ASN A 415 -23.15 9.80 19.57
C ASN A 415 -22.04 9.76 20.63
N GLU A 416 -22.40 10.02 21.90
CA GLU A 416 -21.42 10.04 22.98
C GLU A 416 -20.64 8.75 23.16
N THR A 417 -21.26 7.57 22.95
CA THR A 417 -20.53 6.29 23.07
C THR A 417 -19.48 6.14 21.98
N TYR A 418 -19.76 6.64 20.77
CA TYR A 418 -18.81 6.65 19.67
C TYR A 418 -17.68 7.64 19.93
N LEU A 419 -18.00 8.87 20.32
CA LEU A 419 -17.01 9.89 20.66
C LEU A 419 -16.16 9.50 21.87
N ASP A 420 -16.73 8.81 22.86
CA ASP A 420 -15.98 8.23 23.97
C ASP A 420 -14.95 7.23 23.45
N SER A 421 -15.34 6.35 22.53
CA SER A 421 -14.41 5.37 21.96
C SER A 421 -13.29 6.04 21.14
N LEU A 422 -13.59 7.17 20.50
CA LEU A 422 -12.68 7.94 19.67
C LEU A 422 -11.69 8.75 20.53
N PHE A 423 -12.19 9.46 21.55
CA PHE A 423 -11.41 10.39 22.36
C PHE A 423 -10.83 9.80 23.67
N LYS A 424 -11.25 8.60 24.11
CA LYS A 424 -10.60 7.91 25.26
C LYS A 424 -9.24 7.30 24.90
N LYS A 425 -9.00 6.96 23.63
CA LYS A 425 -7.71 6.46 23.14
C LYS A 425 -6.75 7.62 22.87
N LYS A 426 -5.52 7.33 22.39
CA LYS A 426 -4.62 8.35 21.85
C LYS A 426 -5.38 9.14 20.77
N VAL A 427 -5.76 10.38 21.09
CA VAL A 427 -6.56 11.23 20.21
C VAL A 427 -5.71 11.60 19.00
N PHE A 428 -6.22 11.30 17.80
CA PHE A 428 -5.60 11.78 16.57
C PHE A 428 -6.12 13.19 16.27
N MET A 429 -5.23 14.11 15.91
CA MET A 429 -5.60 15.49 15.59
C MET A 429 -6.63 15.55 14.46
N SER A 430 -6.52 14.65 13.47
CA SER A 430 -7.51 14.53 12.40
C SER A 430 -8.92 14.28 12.90
N ASP A 431 -9.11 13.54 13.99
CA ASP A 431 -10.45 13.28 14.53
C ASP A 431 -11.08 14.54 15.13
N ILE A 432 -10.26 15.38 15.78
CA ILE A 432 -10.66 16.70 16.28
C ILE A 432 -11.00 17.62 15.11
N GLU A 433 -10.14 17.69 14.09
CA GLU A 433 -10.34 18.52 12.90
C GLU A 433 -11.65 18.19 12.18
N HIS A 434 -11.93 16.90 11.96
CA HIS A 434 -13.18 16.49 11.36
C HIS A 434 -14.37 16.87 12.27
N PHE A 435 -14.24 16.75 13.60
CA PHE A 435 -15.34 17.01 14.53
C PHE A 435 -15.70 18.50 14.51
N LEU A 436 -14.67 19.35 14.57
CA LEU A 436 -14.80 20.79 14.38
C LEU A 436 -15.39 21.13 13.02
N THR A 437 -15.00 20.42 11.96
CA THR A 437 -15.60 20.61 10.62
C THR A 437 -17.11 20.40 10.66
N ILE A 438 -17.58 19.31 11.28
CA ILE A 438 -19.03 19.06 11.44
C ILE A 438 -19.65 20.21 12.24
N TRP A 439 -19.08 20.57 13.39
CA TRP A 439 -19.57 21.66 14.22
C TRP A 439 -19.73 22.96 13.43
N TYR A 440 -18.65 23.40 12.77
CA TYR A 440 -18.62 24.62 11.97
C TYR A 440 -19.65 24.60 10.85
N SER A 441 -19.83 23.46 10.17
CA SER A 441 -20.87 23.33 9.14
C SER A 441 -22.29 23.43 9.72
N LEU A 442 -22.54 22.87 10.90
CA LEU A 442 -23.85 22.99 11.55
C LEU A 442 -24.13 24.42 12.03
N ASP A 443 -23.15 25.07 12.65
CA ASP A 443 -23.23 26.46 13.13
C ASP A 443 -23.55 27.44 11.99
N LEU A 444 -22.88 27.28 10.85
CA LEU A 444 -23.05 28.19 9.70
C LEU A 444 -24.31 27.91 8.87
N TYR A 445 -24.63 26.65 8.62
CA TYR A 445 -25.59 26.30 7.56
C TYR A 445 -26.79 25.47 8.02
N LYS A 446 -26.74 24.88 9.22
CA LYS A 446 -27.77 23.94 9.72
C LYS A 446 -27.97 24.07 11.23
N GLN A 447 -28.42 25.24 11.66
CA GLN A 447 -28.67 25.52 13.08
C GLN A 447 -29.68 24.55 13.71
N ASP A 448 -30.66 24.06 12.94
CA ASP A 448 -31.64 23.05 13.39
C ASP A 448 -31.01 21.71 13.84
N PHE A 449 -29.73 21.47 13.53
CA PHE A 449 -29.01 20.26 13.89
C PHE A 449 -28.04 20.49 15.07
N LEU A 450 -27.95 21.71 15.61
CA LEU A 450 -27.04 22.02 16.72
C LEU A 450 -27.34 21.20 17.98
N ASP A 451 -28.60 20.83 18.20
CA ASP A 451 -29.02 19.97 19.33
C ASP A 451 -28.40 18.55 19.27
N LEU A 452 -27.83 18.15 18.13
CA LEU A 452 -27.10 16.88 18.02
C LEU A 452 -25.68 16.98 18.61
N LEU A 453 -25.15 18.18 18.83
CA LEU A 453 -23.81 18.36 19.38
C LEU A 453 -23.83 18.03 20.88
N PRO A 454 -22.96 17.11 21.34
CA PRO A 454 -22.95 16.69 22.74
C PRO A 454 -22.24 17.69 23.65
N ASP A 455 -22.90 18.07 24.75
CA ASP A 455 -22.40 19.03 25.75
C ASP A 455 -21.00 18.67 26.30
N LYS A 456 -20.76 17.36 26.49
CA LYS A 456 -19.50 16.83 27.02
C LYS A 456 -18.29 17.18 26.16
N TYR A 457 -18.45 17.22 24.84
CA TYR A 457 -17.36 17.42 23.88
C TYR A 457 -17.34 18.85 23.34
N ASN A 458 -17.58 19.82 24.23
CA ASN A 458 -17.52 21.23 23.89
C ASN A 458 -16.09 21.71 23.51
N LEU A 459 -16.00 22.93 23.02
CA LEU A 459 -14.75 23.55 22.58
C LEU A 459 -13.66 23.57 23.67
N LYS A 460 -14.02 23.79 24.93
CA LYS A 460 -13.07 23.73 26.06
C LYS A 460 -12.46 22.34 26.21
N PHE A 461 -13.26 21.29 26.09
CA PHE A 461 -12.78 19.92 26.08
C PHE A 461 -11.81 19.69 24.90
N LEU A 462 -12.17 20.12 23.70
CA LEU A 462 -11.33 19.93 22.50
C LEU A 462 -9.99 20.64 22.62
N HIS A 463 -9.96 21.89 23.11
CA HIS A 463 -8.72 22.62 23.39
C HIS A 463 -7.79 21.87 24.34
N SER A 464 -8.32 21.19 25.36
CA SER A 464 -7.51 20.41 26.30
C SER A 464 -6.86 19.17 25.66
N LYS A 465 -7.30 18.76 24.46
CA LYS A 465 -6.82 17.59 23.73
C LYS A 465 -5.95 17.92 22.53
N MET A 466 -5.96 19.17 22.07
CA MET A 466 -5.09 19.62 20.97
C MET A 466 -3.61 19.57 21.39
N TRP A 467 -2.72 19.29 20.43
CA TRP A 467 -1.29 19.24 20.70
C TRP A 467 -0.69 20.65 20.87
N TYR A 468 0.36 20.72 21.68
CA TYR A 468 1.19 21.92 21.77
C TYR A 468 2.11 21.97 20.55
N ILE A 469 1.97 23.01 19.74
CA ILE A 469 2.91 23.33 18.68
C ILE A 469 4.06 24.12 19.32
N THR A 470 5.29 23.69 19.07
CA THR A 470 6.50 24.30 19.64
C THR A 470 7.35 24.99 18.58
N GLU A 471 7.06 24.80 17.31
CA GLU A 471 7.83 25.31 16.18
C GLU A 471 7.01 26.30 15.37
N PHE A 472 7.56 27.50 15.15
CA PHE A 472 6.91 28.60 14.45
C PHE A 472 7.86 29.16 13.37
N PRO A 473 7.95 28.52 12.20
CA PRO A 473 8.97 28.84 11.18
C PRO A 473 8.90 30.27 10.63
N LEU A 474 7.74 30.93 10.74
CA LEU A 474 7.51 32.27 10.23
C LEU A 474 7.94 33.36 11.22
N LYS A 475 8.12 33.03 12.51
CA LYS A 475 8.29 33.99 13.61
C LYS A 475 9.35 35.05 13.32
N GLY A 476 10.59 34.64 13.10
CA GLY A 476 11.69 35.60 12.92
C GLY A 476 11.55 36.49 11.68
N ALA A 477 10.96 35.95 10.60
CA ALA A 477 10.70 36.73 9.39
C ALA A 477 9.57 37.74 9.59
N LEU A 478 8.52 37.36 10.32
CA LEU A 478 7.43 38.25 10.70
C LEU A 478 7.92 39.38 11.59
N GLU A 479 8.60 39.07 12.69
CA GLU A 479 9.13 40.05 13.65
C GLU A 479 10.02 41.09 12.94
N LYS A 480 10.88 40.64 12.02
CA LYS A 480 11.72 41.54 11.22
C LYS A 480 10.92 42.33 10.18
N GLY A 481 9.91 41.72 9.55
CA GLY A 481 9.09 42.35 8.51
C GLY A 481 8.17 43.45 9.03
N VAL A 482 7.62 43.29 10.24
CA VAL A 482 6.72 44.27 10.87
C VAL A 482 7.44 45.25 11.80
N GLY A 483 8.75 45.07 12.01
CA GLY A 483 9.60 46.03 12.71
C GLY A 483 9.83 45.79 14.20
N GLY A 484 9.48 44.62 14.73
CA GLY A 484 9.69 44.27 16.14
C GLY A 484 8.91 43.03 16.58
N GLN A 485 9.33 42.43 17.70
CA GLN A 485 8.68 41.25 18.29
C GLN A 485 7.36 41.60 19.01
N GLU A 486 7.25 42.83 19.50
CA GLU A 486 6.09 43.39 20.18
C GLU A 486 4.82 43.48 19.31
N TYR A 487 4.98 43.34 17.99
CA TYR A 487 3.91 43.37 17.00
C TYR A 487 3.38 41.99 16.62
N VAL A 488 4.06 40.91 17.02
CA VAL A 488 3.75 39.53 16.60
C VAL A 488 3.33 38.70 17.80
N LEU A 489 2.04 38.40 17.89
CA LEU A 489 1.57 37.35 18.79
C LEU A 489 1.84 36.00 18.16
N THR A 490 2.37 35.05 18.93
CA THR A 490 2.70 33.70 18.45
C THR A 490 2.02 32.67 19.33
N ASN A 491 1.55 31.57 18.73
CA ASN A 491 0.89 30.46 19.42
C ASN A 491 -0.37 30.89 20.19
N VAL A 492 -1.24 31.65 19.53
CA VAL A 492 -2.55 32.05 20.08
C VAL A 492 -3.64 31.09 19.63
N LYS A 493 -4.73 31.04 20.38
CA LYS A 493 -5.89 30.20 20.06
C LYS A 493 -7.10 31.06 19.75
N SER A 494 -8.11 30.47 19.14
CA SER A 494 -9.46 31.03 19.12
C SER A 494 -10.36 30.21 20.03
N LYS A 495 -11.27 30.88 20.76
CA LYS A 495 -12.30 30.22 21.59
C LYS A 495 -13.20 29.28 20.79
N ILE A 496 -13.21 29.40 19.46
CA ILE A 496 -13.99 28.54 18.57
C ILE A 496 -13.25 27.28 18.11
N GLY A 497 -12.01 27.02 18.59
CA GLY A 497 -11.31 25.77 18.31
C GLY A 497 -10.16 25.87 17.30
N HIS A 498 -9.65 27.07 16.99
CA HIS A 498 -8.48 27.21 16.10
C HIS A 498 -7.20 27.38 16.91
N GLN A 499 -6.12 26.76 16.42
CA GLN A 499 -4.76 27.04 16.84
C GLN A 499 -4.11 27.88 15.74
N ILE A 500 -3.66 29.08 16.11
CA ILE A 500 -3.17 30.10 15.19
C ILE A 500 -1.68 30.29 15.45
N ASP A 501 -0.87 30.16 14.39
CA ASP A 501 0.58 30.24 14.54
C ASP A 501 1.01 31.65 14.91
N HIS A 502 0.49 32.66 14.20
CA HIS A 502 0.75 34.06 14.51
C HIS A 502 -0.49 34.95 14.34
N ALA A 503 -0.58 36.02 15.12
CA ALA A 503 -1.58 37.07 14.94
C ALA A 503 -0.93 38.45 15.03
N ILE A 504 -1.38 39.37 14.17
CA ILE A 504 -0.83 40.73 14.08
C ILE A 504 -1.98 41.72 14.02
N LEU A 505 -1.94 42.72 14.90
CA LEU A 505 -2.93 43.80 14.93
C LEU A 505 -2.46 44.92 14.00
N PHE A 506 -3.28 45.30 13.02
CA PHE A 506 -3.02 46.41 12.12
C PHE A 506 -3.98 47.55 12.38
N ARG A 507 -3.49 48.80 12.33
CA ARG A 507 -4.32 49.99 12.22
C ARG A 507 -4.71 50.21 10.75
N LYS A 508 -5.86 50.85 10.51
CA LYS A 508 -6.26 51.42 9.23
C LYS A 508 -5.08 52.15 8.55
N GLY A 509 -4.73 51.70 7.34
CA GLY A 509 -3.53 52.11 6.62
C GLY A 509 -2.39 51.08 6.60
N GLY A 510 -2.55 49.93 7.26
CA GLY A 510 -1.63 48.79 7.15
C GLY A 510 -0.42 48.83 8.09
N PHE A 511 -0.45 49.67 9.12
CA PHE A 511 0.65 49.78 10.09
C PHE A 511 0.42 48.83 11.27
N PRO A 512 1.41 47.99 11.64
CA PRO A 512 1.30 47.08 12.78
C PRO A 512 1.26 47.86 14.10
N VAL A 513 0.51 47.33 15.08
CA VAL A 513 0.31 47.91 16.41
C VAL A 513 0.67 46.89 17.47
N ALA A 514 1.47 47.31 18.44
CA ALA A 514 1.91 46.43 19.52
C ALA A 514 0.71 46.08 20.42
N VAL A 515 0.57 44.79 20.75
CA VAL A 515 -0.50 44.33 21.63
C VAL A 515 0.05 44.32 23.07
N GLN A 516 -0.46 45.21 23.92
CA GLN A 516 0.04 45.41 25.29
C GLN A 516 -0.34 44.30 26.30
N ASN A 517 -0.92 43.19 25.83
CA ASN A 517 -1.37 42.11 26.70
C ASN A 517 -0.30 41.01 26.79
N GLU A 518 0.49 41.03 27.87
CA GLU A 518 1.33 39.89 28.21
C GLU A 518 0.43 38.68 28.55
N ASN A 519 0.65 37.53 27.89
CA ASN A 519 -0.06 36.24 28.10
C ASN A 519 -1.49 36.12 27.55
N VAL A 520 -1.78 36.66 26.37
CA VAL A 520 -3.03 36.35 25.66
C VAL A 520 -3.05 34.88 25.21
N GLU A 521 -3.99 34.08 25.73
CA GLU A 521 -4.24 32.73 25.21
C GLU A 521 -5.18 32.77 23.99
N PHE A 522 -6.26 33.56 24.04
CA PHE A 522 -7.27 33.60 22.99
C PHE A 522 -7.31 34.95 22.25
N ILE A 523 -7.44 34.91 20.92
CA ILE A 523 -7.53 36.11 20.09
C ILE A 523 -8.77 36.96 20.41
N GLU A 524 -9.85 36.34 20.88
CA GLU A 524 -11.07 37.02 21.31
C GLU A 524 -10.88 37.83 22.61
N ASP A 525 -9.79 37.60 23.36
CA ASP A 525 -9.47 38.37 24.57
C ASP A 525 -8.63 39.62 24.25
N ILE A 526 -8.31 39.86 22.97
CA ILE A 526 -7.60 41.05 22.50
C ILE A 526 -8.62 42.17 22.30
N SER A 527 -8.39 43.31 22.95
CA SER A 527 -9.17 44.52 22.70
C SER A 527 -8.77 45.11 21.35
N ILE A 528 -9.61 44.94 20.33
CA ILE A 528 -9.41 45.47 18.98
C ILE A 528 -10.18 46.80 18.85
N PRO A 529 -9.50 47.96 18.73
CA PRO A 529 -10.19 49.23 18.50
C PRO A 529 -10.90 49.26 17.13
N GLU A 530 -11.93 50.09 16.96
CA GLU A 530 -12.78 50.13 15.75
C GLU A 530 -12.00 50.33 14.43
N ASP A 531 -10.90 51.09 14.46
CA ASP A 531 -10.03 51.33 13.30
C ASP A 531 -8.90 50.30 13.12
N HIS A 532 -8.98 49.15 13.80
CA HIS A 532 -7.96 48.10 13.75
C HIS A 532 -8.51 46.77 13.29
N GLN A 533 -7.63 45.93 12.77
CA GLN A 533 -7.93 44.61 12.28
C GLN A 533 -6.88 43.64 12.79
N LEU A 534 -7.32 42.55 13.42
CA LEU A 534 -6.45 41.45 13.82
C LEU A 534 -6.39 40.42 12.70
N VAL A 535 -5.19 40.23 12.14
CA VAL A 535 -4.95 39.27 11.06
C VAL A 535 -4.31 38.01 11.63
N CYS A 536 -4.90 36.86 11.35
CA CYS A 536 -4.41 35.54 11.76
C CYS A 536 -3.57 34.92 10.64
N ILE A 537 -2.39 34.42 10.96
CA ILE A 537 -1.43 33.85 10.01
C ILE A 537 -1.17 32.39 10.40
N PHE A 538 -1.31 31.51 9.42
CA PHE A 538 -1.16 30.06 9.54
C PHE A 538 -0.03 29.56 8.67
N TYR A 539 0.85 28.76 9.26
CA TYR A 539 1.86 27.97 8.58
C TYR A 539 1.31 26.58 8.30
N LEU A 540 1.03 26.29 7.02
CA LEU A 540 0.39 25.05 6.61
C LEU A 540 1.42 24.02 6.15
N LYS A 541 1.43 22.85 6.81
CA LYS A 541 2.30 21.72 6.48
C LYS A 541 1.86 21.01 5.18
N PRO A 542 2.74 20.23 4.51
CA PRO A 542 2.40 19.51 3.28
C PRO A 542 1.11 18.66 3.36
N ILE A 543 0.81 18.08 4.53
CA ILE A 543 -0.39 17.26 4.76
C ILE A 543 -1.72 18.02 4.61
N CYS A 544 -1.67 19.36 4.67
CA CYS A 544 -2.80 20.25 4.43
C CYS A 544 -3.15 20.36 2.94
N TYR A 545 -2.29 19.88 2.04
CA TYR A 545 -2.46 19.98 0.60
C TYR A 545 -2.64 18.60 -0.07
N THR A 546 -3.13 18.60 -1.31
CA THR A 546 -3.07 17.41 -2.17
C THR A 546 -1.64 17.17 -2.62
N ILE A 547 -1.19 15.92 -2.58
CA ILE A 547 0.23 15.58 -2.83
C ILE A 547 0.68 15.91 -4.27
N ASN A 548 -0.23 15.88 -5.24
CA ASN A 548 0.11 15.98 -6.66
C ASN A 548 -0.08 17.37 -7.26
N LYS A 549 -1.06 18.14 -6.77
CA LYS A 549 -1.37 19.47 -7.31
C LYS A 549 -1.11 20.60 -6.31
N ASN A 550 -0.64 20.27 -5.10
CA ASN A 550 -0.43 21.23 -4.02
C ASN A 550 -1.67 22.12 -3.77
N MET A 551 -2.87 21.54 -3.90
CA MET A 551 -4.12 22.25 -3.67
C MET A 551 -4.52 22.14 -2.21
N LEU A 552 -4.90 23.26 -1.60
CA LEU A 552 -5.33 23.28 -0.19
C LEU A 552 -6.56 22.38 -0.01
N ARG A 553 -6.49 21.48 0.97
CA ARG A 553 -7.57 20.53 1.25
C ARG A 553 -8.80 21.23 1.80
N GLU A 554 -9.97 20.74 1.42
CA GLU A 554 -11.23 21.43 1.75
C GLU A 554 -11.46 21.62 3.23
N GLY A 555 -11.21 20.61 4.07
CA GLY A 555 -11.39 20.76 5.52
C GLY A 555 -10.54 21.89 6.13
N ILE A 556 -9.34 22.12 5.59
CA ILE A 556 -8.46 23.21 6.05
C ILE A 556 -8.98 24.54 5.53
N ARG A 557 -9.29 24.63 4.23
CA ARG A 557 -9.88 25.82 3.60
C ARG A 557 -11.16 26.24 4.31
N PHE A 558 -12.04 25.30 4.60
CA PHE A 558 -13.29 25.52 5.31
C PHE A 558 -13.06 26.03 6.74
N SER A 559 -12.10 25.45 7.47
CA SER A 559 -11.74 25.89 8.82
C SER A 559 -11.24 27.35 8.83
N LEU A 560 -10.40 27.73 7.87
CA LEU A 560 -9.93 29.11 7.72
C LEU A 560 -11.09 30.06 7.38
N ASN A 561 -11.93 29.68 6.40
CA ASN A 561 -13.10 30.47 6.01
C ASN A 561 -14.09 30.66 7.18
N TYR A 562 -14.25 29.67 8.05
CA TYR A 562 -15.08 29.81 9.25
C TYR A 562 -14.55 30.91 10.17
N LEU A 563 -13.24 30.95 10.39
CA LEU A 563 -12.60 31.99 11.20
C LEU A 563 -12.76 33.39 10.56
N GLU A 564 -12.65 33.48 9.23
CA GLU A 564 -12.93 34.72 8.49
C GLU A 564 -14.38 35.19 8.65
N GLN A 565 -15.34 34.28 8.60
CA GLN A 565 -16.76 34.60 8.82
C GLN A 565 -17.06 35.04 10.26
N LYS A 566 -16.20 34.71 11.23
CA LYS A 566 -16.26 35.24 12.60
C LYS A 566 -15.54 36.59 12.75
N GLY A 567 -15.07 37.19 11.65
CA GLY A 567 -14.47 38.52 11.63
C GLY A 567 -12.96 38.54 11.82
N TYR A 568 -12.29 37.39 11.67
CA TYR A 568 -10.83 37.29 11.80
C TYR A 568 -10.18 36.89 10.47
N PRO A 569 -9.65 37.87 9.72
CA PRO A 569 -9.02 37.61 8.43
C PRO A 569 -7.84 36.68 8.54
N THR A 570 -7.76 35.72 7.61
CA THR A 570 -6.73 34.67 7.65
C THR A 570 -5.75 34.78 6.49
N ILE A 571 -4.50 34.45 6.76
CA ILE A 571 -3.44 34.28 5.78
C ILE A 571 -2.88 32.88 5.98
N SER A 572 -2.80 32.10 4.90
CA SER A 572 -2.17 30.79 4.93
C SER A 572 -0.89 30.81 4.11
N ILE A 573 0.19 30.35 4.71
CA ILE A 573 1.50 30.22 4.09
C ILE A 573 1.79 28.73 3.88
N ASN A 574 2.03 28.34 2.63
CA ASN A 574 2.42 26.97 2.31
C ASN A 574 3.86 26.73 2.78
N GLY A 575 4.06 25.73 3.64
CA GLY A 575 5.35 25.40 4.21
C GLY A 575 6.38 24.89 3.20
N GLU A 576 5.98 24.16 2.16
CA GLU A 576 6.90 23.72 1.10
C GLU A 576 7.44 24.94 0.34
N ASN A 577 6.53 25.79 -0.15
CA ASN A 577 6.91 27.02 -0.83
C ASN A 577 7.80 27.90 0.05
N TRP A 578 7.48 28.01 1.35
CA TRP A 578 8.28 28.80 2.30
C TRP A 578 9.73 28.28 2.45
N HIS A 579 9.91 26.97 2.44
CA HIS A 579 11.22 26.34 2.56
C HIS A 579 12.05 26.40 1.27
N GLU A 580 11.38 26.49 0.11
CA GLU A 580 12.03 26.67 -1.20
C GLU A 580 12.51 28.11 -1.45
N LEU A 581 11.94 29.10 -0.73
CA LEU A 581 12.37 30.50 -0.85
C LEU A 581 13.78 30.71 -0.31
N GLU A 582 14.54 31.52 -1.04
CA GLU A 582 15.82 32.03 -0.55
C GLU A 582 15.61 32.99 0.64
N ASP A 583 16.61 33.10 1.51
CA ASP A 583 16.47 33.87 2.77
C ASP A 583 16.13 35.36 2.54
N PHE A 584 16.58 35.95 1.42
CA PHE A 584 16.27 37.33 1.06
C PHE A 584 14.84 37.52 0.51
N GLU A 585 14.17 36.45 0.07
CA GLU A 585 12.81 36.49 -0.49
C GLU A 585 11.73 36.28 0.56
N LYS A 586 12.05 35.60 1.67
CA LYS A 586 11.11 35.24 2.74
C LYS A 586 10.34 36.42 3.32
N ILE A 587 11.03 37.52 3.66
CA ILE A 587 10.39 38.71 4.24
C ILE A 587 9.50 39.43 3.21
N PRO A 588 9.99 39.78 1.99
CA PRO A 588 9.14 40.33 0.95
C PRO A 588 7.90 39.47 0.66
N TYR A 589 8.06 38.15 0.60
CA TYR A 589 6.97 37.22 0.33
C TYR A 589 5.86 37.30 1.39
N ILE A 590 6.20 37.18 2.67
CA ILE A 590 5.17 37.20 3.73
C ILE A 590 4.54 38.59 3.88
N MET A 591 5.32 39.66 3.74
CA MET A 591 4.81 41.02 3.81
C MET A 591 3.88 41.35 2.64
N GLN A 592 4.14 40.81 1.45
CA GLN A 592 3.23 40.95 0.31
C GLN A 592 1.90 40.24 0.57
N ASN A 593 1.91 39.03 1.14
CA ASN A 593 0.68 38.31 1.52
C ASN A 593 -0.13 39.09 2.56
N ILE A 594 0.55 39.65 3.57
CA ILE A 594 -0.07 40.52 4.58
C ILE A 594 -0.70 41.74 3.93
N LYS A 595 0.06 42.45 3.11
CA LYS A 595 -0.40 43.67 2.44
C LYS A 595 -1.64 43.41 1.60
N THR A 596 -1.62 42.37 0.76
CA THR A 596 -2.76 42.00 -0.08
C THR A 596 -4.02 41.71 0.74
N LYS A 597 -3.90 41.05 1.90
CA LYS A 597 -5.04 40.75 2.77
C LYS A 597 -5.61 41.98 3.47
N VAL A 598 -4.74 42.83 4.02
CA VAL A 598 -5.17 44.05 4.71
C VAL A 598 -5.81 45.04 3.73
N GLU A 599 -5.26 45.17 2.51
CA GLU A 599 -5.83 46.02 1.47
C GLU A 599 -7.18 45.49 0.94
N SER A 600 -7.32 44.18 0.70
CA SER A 600 -8.59 43.60 0.21
C SER A 600 -9.74 43.81 1.20
N ASP A 601 -9.48 43.67 2.49
CA ASP A 601 -10.52 43.78 3.52
C ASP A 601 -10.94 45.24 3.74
N SER A 602 -9.99 46.18 3.70
CA SER A 602 -10.29 47.61 3.79
C SER A 602 -11.14 48.14 2.63
N ILE A 603 -11.05 47.54 1.43
CA ILE A 603 -11.93 47.84 0.30
C ILE A 603 -13.33 47.24 0.52
N SER A 604 -13.43 46.00 1.01
CA SER A 604 -14.73 45.34 1.22
C SER A 604 -15.62 46.03 2.27
N GLN A 605 -15.02 46.68 3.27
CA GLN A 605 -15.76 47.50 4.25
C GLN A 605 -16.22 48.85 3.67
N SER A 606 -15.57 49.37 2.63
CA SER A 606 -15.94 50.66 2.01
C SER A 606 -17.10 50.57 0.99
N VAL A 607 -17.42 49.37 0.52
CA VAL A 607 -18.48 49.12 -0.48
C VAL A 607 -19.84 48.82 0.17
N ASN A 608 -19.88 48.58 1.48
CA ASN A 608 -21.11 48.31 2.25
C ASN A 608 -21.57 49.51 3.12
N CYS A 609 -21.10 50.72 2.83
CA CYS A 609 -21.59 51.98 3.42
C CYS A 609 -22.54 52.71 2.47
#